data_AF-A0A6M4IMF8-F1
#
_entry.id   AF-A0A6M4IMF8-F1
#
_cell.length_a   1.000
_cell.length_b   1.000
_cell.length_c   1.000
_cell.angle_alpha   90.00
_cell.angle_beta   90.00
_cell.angle_gamma   90.00
#
_symmetry.space_group_name_H-M   'P 1'
#
loop_
_entity.id
_entity.type
_entity.pdbx_description
1 polymer ?
#
loop_
_entity_poly.entity_id
_entity_poly.type
_entity_poly.pdbx_seq_one_letter_code
_entity_poly.pdbx_strand_id
1 'polypeptide(L)'
;MRALSRSALLLVALTLPGVAQGQGVTVQSIADVRLTGALGVAANIAAKFGGGSMHDIATTTYVSGHRLRTESAATSSIIDADAGRITTIDHKQKSYTSMTFAEMSAAMKEAAQSAKESSAKEKSKAKSKDASSDDSVSFKYKVAVDRPGQREKVSGFDAERVFITVTVEAQVSSEGKQDQSVGNLVFLLDQWISKDAPQIAALREFQRAYAQKMGQEFRTQVQGLQSVFANDPRMKNGFEAAAKELAKVPGIALRSATYVSLLPVDMEYDRSLTLGDGATAAKESAAKKDEKPQGGGFRGMMGAMKAAAENAAKQSDKQKSAPPKQSLLMTVTDEVKSITRGAVSAEMFAPPADYKEVKRQ
;
A
#
# COMPACT_ATOMS: atom_id res chain seq x y z
N MET A 1 -23.99 52.91 65.79
CA MET A 1 -24.26 51.50 66.14
C MET A 1 -23.55 50.60 65.14
N ARG A 2 -22.64 49.77 65.69
CA ARG A 2 -22.09 48.48 65.22
C ARG A 2 -21.47 48.37 63.81
N ALA A 3 -20.15 48.20 63.87
CA ALA A 3 -19.26 47.55 62.90
C ALA A 3 -19.68 46.10 62.57
N LEU A 4 -19.16 45.57 61.46
CA LEU A 4 -18.17 44.48 61.47
C LEU A 4 -17.60 44.21 60.06
N SER A 5 -16.28 44.05 60.06
CA SER A 5 -15.38 43.61 58.99
C SER A 5 -15.63 42.14 58.59
N ARG A 6 -15.31 41.75 57.34
CA ARG A 6 -14.23 40.76 57.03
C ARG A 6 -14.33 40.14 55.62
N SER A 7 -13.14 39.97 55.06
CA SER A 7 -12.68 38.89 54.16
C SER A 7 -12.86 39.03 52.65
N ALA A 8 -11.70 39.24 52.04
CA ALA A 8 -11.36 38.94 50.65
C ALA A 8 -11.63 37.49 50.26
N LEU A 9 -12.00 37.27 49.00
CA LEU A 9 -11.56 36.13 48.22
C LEU A 9 -11.56 36.50 46.73
N LEU A 10 -10.38 36.91 46.26
CA LEU A 10 -9.98 36.89 44.86
C LEU A 10 -10.06 35.44 44.39
N LEU A 11 -11.12 35.07 43.66
CA LEU A 11 -11.12 33.86 42.85
C LEU A 11 -10.35 34.18 41.56
N VAL A 12 -9.05 33.93 41.61
CA VAL A 12 -8.24 33.71 40.41
C VAL A 12 -8.82 32.48 39.73
N ALA A 13 -9.63 32.70 38.69
CA ALA A 13 -9.90 31.65 37.72
C ALA A 13 -8.55 31.30 37.08
N LEU A 14 -7.97 30.17 37.48
CA LEU A 14 -6.93 29.53 36.69
C LEU A 14 -7.55 29.23 35.33
N THR A 15 -7.30 30.11 34.35
CA THR A 15 -7.27 29.70 32.96
C THR A 15 -6.16 28.66 32.87
N LEU A 16 -6.52 27.39 33.02
CA LEU A 16 -5.67 26.31 32.52
C LEU A 16 -5.31 26.73 31.09
N PRO A 17 -4.02 26.79 30.72
CA PRO A 17 -3.67 26.88 29.32
C PRO A 17 -4.37 25.68 28.69
N GLY A 18 -5.39 25.94 27.88
CA GLY A 18 -6.00 24.91 27.06
C GLY A 18 -4.83 24.29 26.33
N VAL A 19 -4.47 23.07 26.72
CA VAL A 19 -3.48 22.29 26.00
C VAL A 19 -3.98 22.37 24.58
N ALA A 20 -3.20 23.00 23.70
CA ALA A 20 -3.48 22.96 22.29
C ALA A 20 -3.47 21.47 21.96
N GLN A 21 -4.65 20.85 22.05
CA GLN A 21 -4.89 19.51 21.58
C GLN A 21 -4.46 19.59 20.13
N GLY A 22 -3.33 18.94 19.83
CA GLY A 22 -2.78 18.91 18.47
C GLY A 22 -3.95 18.61 17.54
N GLN A 23 -4.10 19.40 16.48
CA GLN A 23 -5.21 19.23 15.55
C GLN A 23 -5.09 17.84 14.93
N GLY A 24 -5.77 16.88 15.53
CA GLY A 24 -5.84 15.53 15.04
C GLY A 24 -6.66 15.51 13.76
N VAL A 25 -6.39 14.52 12.93
CA VAL A 25 -7.12 14.29 11.71
C VAL A 25 -7.55 12.84 11.64
N THR A 26 -8.82 12.63 11.35
CA THR A 26 -9.40 11.34 11.04
C THR A 26 -9.72 11.30 9.56
N VAL A 27 -9.20 10.30 8.86
CA VAL A 27 -9.42 10.06 7.44
C VAL A 27 -10.12 8.72 7.31
N GLN A 28 -11.26 8.68 6.63
CA GLN A 28 -11.93 7.43 6.29
C GLN A 28 -11.72 7.16 4.80
N SER A 29 -11.29 5.95 4.47
CA SER A 29 -11.09 5.50 3.10
C SER A 29 -11.76 4.15 2.87
N ILE A 30 -12.05 3.87 1.60
CA ILE A 30 -12.49 2.55 1.15
C ILE A 30 -11.50 2.07 0.11
N ALA A 31 -11.03 0.83 0.28
CA ALA A 31 -10.14 0.18 -0.66
C ALA A 31 -10.77 -1.05 -1.32
N ASP A 32 -10.41 -1.30 -2.57
CA ASP A 32 -10.74 -2.51 -3.31
C ASP A 32 -9.48 -3.13 -3.89
N VAL A 33 -9.41 -4.45 -3.83
CA VAL A 33 -8.36 -5.26 -4.46
C VAL A 33 -9.03 -6.19 -5.45
N ARG A 34 -8.66 -6.05 -6.72
CA ARG A 34 -9.13 -6.90 -7.81
C ARG A 34 -7.96 -7.66 -8.39
N LEU A 35 -7.96 -8.96 -8.21
CA LEU A 35 -7.06 -9.86 -8.94
C LEU A 35 -7.75 -10.32 -10.23
N THR A 36 -7.00 -10.41 -11.31
CA THR A 36 -7.53 -10.81 -12.63
C THR A 36 -7.17 -12.26 -12.94
N GLY A 37 -7.80 -12.82 -13.97
CA GLY A 37 -7.49 -14.17 -14.47
C GLY A 37 -7.64 -15.27 -13.41
N ALA A 38 -6.75 -16.25 -13.44
CA ALA A 38 -6.76 -17.38 -12.51
C ALA A 38 -6.56 -16.96 -11.04
N LEU A 39 -5.79 -15.88 -10.79
CA LEU A 39 -5.60 -15.32 -9.45
C LEU A 39 -6.91 -14.76 -8.90
N GLY A 40 -7.69 -14.06 -9.74
CA GLY A 40 -9.02 -13.58 -9.39
C GLY A 40 -9.99 -14.71 -9.04
N VAL A 41 -10.01 -15.78 -9.83
CA VAL A 41 -10.85 -16.96 -9.54
C VAL A 41 -10.46 -17.61 -8.22
N ALA A 42 -9.16 -17.83 -7.98
CA ALA A 42 -8.66 -18.42 -6.74
C ALA A 42 -8.98 -17.55 -5.52
N ALA A 43 -8.79 -16.23 -5.62
CA ALA A 43 -9.11 -15.30 -4.56
C ALA A 43 -10.61 -15.26 -4.22
N ASN A 44 -11.48 -15.29 -5.23
CA ASN A 44 -12.93 -15.35 -5.01
C ASN A 44 -13.37 -16.63 -4.30
N ILE A 45 -12.73 -17.76 -4.61
CA ILE A 45 -12.96 -19.03 -3.90
C ILE A 45 -12.49 -18.89 -2.45
N ALA A 46 -11.26 -18.43 -2.23
CA ALA A 46 -10.70 -18.24 -0.89
C ALA A 46 -11.54 -17.27 -0.03
N ALA A 47 -12.04 -16.17 -0.61
CA ALA A 47 -12.92 -15.22 0.05
C ALA A 47 -14.23 -15.88 0.53
N LYS A 48 -14.87 -16.69 -0.33
CA LYS A 48 -16.11 -17.41 0.00
C LYS A 48 -15.94 -18.44 1.12
N PHE A 49 -14.77 -19.06 1.23
CA PHE A 49 -14.49 -20.08 2.26
C PHE A 49 -13.84 -19.51 3.53
N GLY A 50 -13.08 -18.42 3.42
CA GLY A 50 -12.30 -17.80 4.50
C GLY A 50 -12.98 -16.61 5.19
N GLY A 51 -14.11 -16.14 4.69
CA GLY A 51 -14.89 -15.05 5.30
C GLY A 51 -14.26 -13.65 5.18
N GLY A 52 -13.38 -13.44 4.19
CA GLY A 52 -12.78 -12.14 3.91
C GLY A 52 -13.38 -11.47 2.66
N SER A 53 -13.44 -10.14 2.65
CA SER A 53 -13.77 -9.35 1.45
C SER A 53 -12.51 -8.70 0.91
N MET A 54 -12.32 -8.77 -0.42
CA MET A 54 -11.32 -7.96 -1.13
C MET A 54 -11.92 -6.65 -1.68
N HIS A 55 -13.21 -6.43 -1.41
CA HIS A 55 -13.98 -5.28 -1.84
C HIS A 55 -14.46 -4.46 -0.63
N ASP A 56 -14.65 -3.17 -0.84
CA ASP A 56 -15.19 -2.24 0.16
C ASP A 56 -14.48 -2.31 1.53
N ILE A 57 -13.14 -2.43 1.51
CA ILE A 57 -12.33 -2.53 2.72
C ILE A 57 -12.27 -1.14 3.37
N ALA A 58 -13.21 -0.90 4.29
CA ALA A 58 -13.28 0.33 5.06
C ALA A 58 -12.07 0.43 6.01
N THR A 59 -11.35 1.54 5.89
CA THR A 59 -10.19 1.86 6.71
C THR A 59 -10.37 3.24 7.33
N THR A 60 -10.01 3.38 8.60
CA THR A 60 -9.93 4.69 9.27
C THR A 60 -8.49 4.94 9.72
N THR A 61 -7.94 6.08 9.28
CA THR A 61 -6.63 6.55 9.71
C THR A 61 -6.78 7.72 10.66
N TYR A 62 -6.17 7.62 11.82
CA TYR A 62 -6.07 8.67 12.82
C TYR A 62 -4.64 9.18 12.87
N VAL A 63 -4.46 10.49 12.83
CA VAL A 63 -3.16 11.14 12.98
C VAL A 63 -3.28 12.20 14.06
N SER A 64 -2.39 12.17 15.05
CA SER A 64 -2.32 13.19 16.09
C SER A 64 -0.89 13.32 16.58
N GLY A 65 -0.29 14.50 16.39
CA GLY A 65 1.13 14.73 16.64
C GLY A 65 2.01 13.70 15.90
N HIS A 66 2.81 12.95 16.66
CA HIS A 66 3.74 11.96 16.13
C HIS A 66 3.20 10.52 16.19
N ARG A 67 1.87 10.36 16.26
CA ARG A 67 1.22 9.05 16.25
C ARG A 67 0.27 8.91 15.08
N LEU A 68 0.27 7.71 14.50
CA LEU A 68 -0.61 7.32 13.43
C LEU A 68 -1.24 5.97 13.77
N ARG A 69 -2.55 5.85 13.64
CA ARG A 69 -3.26 4.57 13.69
C ARG A 69 -4.00 4.37 12.38
N THR A 70 -3.84 3.22 11.76
CA THR A 70 -4.68 2.76 10.65
C THR A 70 -5.46 1.56 11.12
N GLU A 71 -6.78 1.61 11.00
CA GLU A 71 -7.70 0.60 11.52
C GLU A 71 -8.66 0.12 10.43
N SER A 72 -8.87 -1.18 10.39
CA SER A 72 -9.89 -1.86 9.60
C SER A 72 -10.69 -2.78 10.52
N ALA A 73 -11.74 -3.42 10.00
CA ALA A 73 -12.54 -4.37 10.77
C ALA A 73 -11.73 -5.57 11.34
N ALA A 74 -10.65 -5.97 10.65
CA ALA A 74 -9.86 -7.15 11.02
C ALA A 74 -8.60 -6.79 11.80
N THR A 75 -7.92 -5.70 11.44
CA THR A 75 -6.61 -5.35 12.01
C THR A 75 -6.48 -3.85 12.25
N SER A 76 -5.65 -3.48 13.22
CA SER A 76 -5.13 -2.13 13.38
C SER A 76 -3.61 -2.11 13.42
N SER A 77 -3.01 -1.05 12.90
CA SER A 77 -1.59 -0.75 13.06
C SER A 77 -1.44 0.63 13.68
N ILE A 78 -0.67 0.70 14.76
CA ILE A 78 -0.34 1.94 15.46
C ILE A 78 1.16 2.15 15.31
N ILE A 79 1.54 3.33 14.83
CA ILE A 79 2.93 3.79 14.79
C ILE A 79 3.04 4.97 15.74
N ASP A 80 3.85 4.80 16.78
CA ASP A 80 4.23 5.87 17.70
C ASP A 80 5.69 6.24 17.44
N ALA A 81 5.91 7.37 16.77
CA ALA A 81 7.26 7.80 16.42
C ALA A 81 8.05 8.33 17.63
N ASP A 82 7.39 8.86 18.66
CA ASP A 82 8.05 9.32 19.89
C ASP A 82 8.60 8.14 20.68
N ALA A 83 7.74 7.14 20.90
CA ALA A 83 8.10 5.89 21.57
C ALA A 83 8.99 4.99 20.69
N GLY A 84 9.04 5.25 19.38
CA GLY A 84 9.81 4.46 18.43
C GLY A 84 9.27 3.04 18.28
N ARG A 85 7.95 2.88 18.12
CA ARG A 85 7.27 1.58 18.24
C ARG A 85 6.15 1.42 17.22
N ILE A 86 6.00 0.19 16.73
CA ILE A 86 4.87 -0.26 15.92
C ILE A 86 4.11 -1.30 16.71
N THR A 87 2.80 -1.12 16.82
CA THR A 87 1.89 -2.09 17.43
C THR A 87 0.90 -2.56 16.38
N THR A 88 0.82 -3.87 16.18
CA THR A 88 -0.14 -4.49 15.26
C THR A 88 -1.17 -5.26 16.07
N ILE A 89 -2.44 -4.97 15.85
CA ILE A 89 -3.58 -5.49 16.59
C ILE A 89 -4.39 -6.39 15.67
N ASP A 90 -4.75 -7.57 16.15
CA ASP A 90 -5.69 -8.49 15.53
C ASP A 90 -7.01 -8.44 16.32
N HIS A 91 -8.05 -7.87 15.69
CA HIS A 91 -9.37 -7.71 16.32
C HIS A 91 -10.14 -9.03 16.43
N LYS A 92 -9.82 -10.02 15.58
CA LYS A 92 -10.46 -11.33 15.60
C LYS A 92 -9.91 -12.18 16.76
N GLN A 93 -8.61 -12.12 16.99
CA GLN A 93 -7.93 -12.85 18.07
C GLN A 93 -7.89 -12.07 19.39
N LYS A 94 -8.34 -10.81 19.40
CA LYS A 94 -8.21 -9.90 20.54
C LYS A 94 -6.79 -9.89 21.10
N SER A 95 -5.83 -9.80 20.19
CA SER A 95 -4.42 -9.84 20.52
C SER A 95 -3.67 -8.72 19.83
N TYR A 96 -2.48 -8.41 20.33
CA TYR A 96 -1.59 -7.48 19.67
C TYR A 96 -0.14 -7.91 19.82
N THR A 97 0.68 -7.43 18.90
CA THR A 97 2.13 -7.56 18.94
C THR A 97 2.72 -6.15 18.91
N SER A 98 3.80 -5.94 19.64
CA SER A 98 4.48 -4.65 19.70
C SER A 98 5.96 -4.84 19.42
N MET A 99 6.52 -4.01 18.55
CA MET A 99 7.93 -4.06 18.17
C MET A 99 8.49 -2.64 18.08
N THR A 100 9.62 -2.43 18.74
CA THR A 100 10.37 -1.17 18.68
C THR A 100 11.15 -1.06 17.37
N PHE A 101 11.47 0.17 16.96
CA PHE A 101 12.35 0.42 15.82
C PHE A 101 13.76 -0.12 16.07
N ALA A 102 14.21 -0.13 17.33
CA ALA A 102 15.49 -0.73 17.73
C ALA A 102 15.49 -2.26 17.55
N GLU A 103 14.44 -2.96 18.00
CA GLU A 103 14.27 -4.40 17.77
C GLU A 103 14.20 -4.72 16.28
N MET A 104 13.48 -3.91 15.50
CA MET A 104 13.41 -4.05 14.05
C MET A 104 14.80 -3.87 13.39
N SER A 105 15.57 -2.88 13.85
CA SER A 105 16.94 -2.62 13.39
C SER A 105 17.88 -3.78 13.73
N ALA A 106 17.76 -4.33 14.93
CA ALA A 106 18.54 -5.50 15.38
C ALA A 106 18.20 -6.75 14.56
N ALA A 107 16.92 -7.07 14.38
CA ALA A 107 16.46 -8.20 13.57
C ALA A 107 16.95 -8.09 12.11
N MET A 108 16.95 -6.87 11.55
CA MET A 108 17.47 -6.64 10.21
C MET A 108 18.99 -6.83 10.12
N LYS A 109 19.75 -6.42 11.15
CA LYS A 109 21.20 -6.66 11.22
C LYS A 109 21.53 -8.14 11.29
N GLU A 110 20.82 -8.88 12.13
CA GLU A 110 20.98 -10.33 12.27
C GLU A 110 20.67 -11.04 10.95
N ALA A 111 19.52 -10.73 10.33
CA ALA A 111 19.16 -11.28 9.03
C ALA A 111 20.22 -10.98 7.95
N ALA A 112 20.77 -9.75 7.92
CA ALA A 112 21.81 -9.37 6.99
C ALA A 112 23.15 -10.10 7.26
N GLN A 113 23.49 -10.38 8.51
CA GLN A 113 24.66 -11.18 8.88
C GLN A 113 24.48 -12.64 8.49
N SER A 114 23.33 -13.25 8.81
CA SER A 114 23.03 -14.63 8.41
C SER A 114 23.04 -14.81 6.89
N ALA A 115 22.54 -13.83 6.13
CA ALA A 115 22.59 -13.83 4.67
C ALA A 115 24.03 -13.71 4.11
N LYS A 116 24.91 -12.95 4.77
CA LYS A 116 26.34 -12.88 4.40
C LYS A 116 27.06 -14.19 4.70
N GLU A 117 26.75 -14.82 5.83
CA GLU A 117 27.36 -16.10 6.20
C GLU A 117 26.89 -17.25 5.31
N SER A 118 25.60 -17.28 4.94
CA SER A 118 25.07 -18.28 4.01
C SER A 118 25.67 -18.12 2.61
N SER A 119 25.75 -16.89 2.10
CA SER A 119 26.38 -16.61 0.80
C SER A 119 27.89 -16.86 0.79
N ALA A 120 28.61 -16.60 1.90
CA ALA A 120 30.02 -16.95 2.04
C ALA A 120 30.22 -18.49 2.09
N LYS A 121 29.34 -19.22 2.79
CA LYS A 121 29.36 -20.69 2.82
C LYS A 121 29.03 -21.29 1.45
N GLU A 122 28.06 -20.76 0.71
CA GLU A 122 27.77 -21.18 -0.67
C GLU A 122 28.94 -20.92 -1.62
N LYS A 123 29.58 -19.73 -1.55
CA LYS A 123 30.79 -19.43 -2.33
C LYS A 123 31.98 -20.35 -1.97
N SER A 124 32.07 -20.82 -0.73
CA SER A 124 33.10 -21.78 -0.30
C SER A 124 32.79 -23.23 -0.72
N LYS A 125 31.51 -23.59 -0.86
CA LYS A 125 31.05 -24.92 -1.30
C LYS A 125 30.97 -25.07 -2.83
N ALA A 126 30.84 -23.97 -3.57
CA ALA A 126 30.87 -23.93 -5.04
C ALA A 126 32.29 -24.08 -5.63
N LYS A 127 33.33 -24.07 -4.80
CA LYS A 127 34.73 -24.31 -5.24
C LYS A 127 35.07 -25.79 -5.50
N SER A 128 34.10 -26.71 -5.41
CA SER A 128 34.33 -28.15 -5.57
C SER A 128 33.38 -28.89 -6.52
N LYS A 129 32.54 -28.19 -7.31
CA LYS A 129 31.87 -28.78 -8.48
C LYS A 129 31.71 -27.75 -9.59
N ASP A 130 32.15 -28.12 -10.79
CA ASP A 130 31.85 -27.44 -12.06
C ASP A 130 30.35 -27.14 -12.15
N ALA A 131 30.00 -25.87 -11.99
CA ALA A 131 28.75 -25.27 -12.42
C ALA A 131 28.98 -23.76 -12.57
N SER A 132 29.53 -23.38 -13.72
CA SER A 132 29.42 -22.01 -14.22
C SER A 132 27.94 -21.71 -14.48
N SER A 133 27.35 -20.93 -13.60
CA SER A 133 26.24 -20.04 -13.94
C SER A 133 26.42 -18.80 -13.07
N ASP A 134 27.35 -17.95 -13.49
CA ASP A 134 27.55 -16.59 -12.95
C ASP A 134 26.46 -15.67 -13.51
N ASP A 135 25.20 -16.11 -13.41
CA ASP A 135 24.04 -15.39 -13.90
C ASP A 135 23.70 -14.30 -12.90
N SER A 136 23.96 -13.05 -13.26
CA SER A 136 23.61 -11.89 -12.45
C SER A 136 22.28 -11.30 -12.93
N VAL A 137 21.36 -11.05 -11.99
CA VAL A 137 20.08 -10.39 -12.28
C VAL A 137 20.22 -8.91 -11.97
N SER A 138 19.97 -8.06 -12.96
CA SER A 138 19.93 -6.61 -12.79
C SER A 138 18.53 -6.07 -13.09
N PHE A 139 18.15 -4.98 -12.42
CA PHE A 139 16.86 -4.32 -12.62
C PHE A 139 17.06 -2.94 -13.22
N LYS A 140 16.33 -2.62 -14.28
CA LYS A 140 16.24 -1.27 -14.85
C LYS A 140 14.88 -0.68 -14.51
N TYR A 141 14.88 0.60 -14.13
CA TYR A 141 13.68 1.33 -13.73
C TYR A 141 13.48 2.51 -14.68
N LYS A 142 12.24 2.67 -15.16
CA LYS A 142 11.80 3.85 -15.91
C LYS A 142 10.57 4.43 -15.22
N VAL A 143 10.59 5.74 -14.98
CA VAL A 143 9.47 6.47 -14.37
C VAL A 143 9.00 7.53 -15.34
N ALA A 144 7.69 7.59 -15.60
CA ALA A 144 7.05 8.63 -16.39
C ALA A 144 5.89 9.24 -15.60
N VAL A 145 5.72 10.57 -15.70
CA VAL A 145 4.65 11.31 -15.02
C VAL A 145 3.86 12.11 -16.05
N ASP A 146 2.56 11.84 -16.15
CA ASP A 146 1.66 12.53 -17.07
C ASP A 146 0.57 13.30 -16.30
N ARG A 147 0.35 14.55 -16.68
CA ARG A 147 -0.71 15.41 -16.13
C ARG A 147 -1.72 15.73 -17.23
N PRO A 148 -2.86 15.02 -17.30
CA PRO A 148 -3.88 15.28 -18.32
C PRO A 148 -4.65 16.60 -18.13
N GLY A 149 -4.37 17.36 -17.06
CA GLY A 149 -5.07 18.61 -16.74
C GLY A 149 -6.49 18.42 -16.17
N GLN A 150 -6.91 17.17 -15.92
CA GLN A 150 -8.22 16.86 -15.34
C GLN A 150 -8.26 17.27 -13.87
N ARG A 151 -9.38 17.86 -13.45
CA ARG A 151 -9.65 18.29 -12.07
C ARG A 151 -11.04 17.85 -11.64
N GLU A 152 -11.16 17.41 -10.40
CA GLU A 152 -12.42 16.97 -9.78
C GLU A 152 -12.37 17.29 -8.29
N LYS A 153 -13.54 17.36 -7.64
CA LYS A 153 -13.62 17.36 -6.19
C LYS A 153 -13.71 15.93 -5.67
N VAL A 154 -12.73 15.52 -4.86
CA VAL A 154 -12.76 14.24 -4.14
C VAL A 154 -12.99 14.54 -2.67
N SER A 155 -14.10 14.05 -2.11
CA SER A 155 -14.49 14.30 -0.72
C SER A 155 -14.51 15.78 -0.33
N GLY A 156 -14.91 16.63 -1.27
CA GLY A 156 -15.04 18.09 -1.09
C GLY A 156 -13.79 18.91 -1.40
N PHE A 157 -12.63 18.27 -1.60
CA PHE A 157 -11.35 18.94 -1.84
C PHE A 157 -10.95 18.91 -3.31
N ASP A 158 -10.29 19.98 -3.77
CA ASP A 158 -9.85 20.06 -5.16
C ASP A 158 -8.69 19.09 -5.41
N ALA A 159 -8.87 18.21 -6.39
CA ALA A 159 -7.87 17.24 -6.79
C ALA A 159 -7.56 17.35 -8.28
N GLU A 160 -6.28 17.16 -8.62
CA GLU A 160 -5.81 17.07 -10.00
C GLU A 160 -5.39 15.64 -10.29
N ARG A 161 -5.79 15.12 -11.45
CA ARG A 161 -5.41 13.78 -11.87
C ARG A 161 -3.96 13.75 -12.37
N VAL A 162 -3.18 12.79 -11.88
CA VAL A 162 -1.79 12.56 -12.26
C VAL A 162 -1.62 11.06 -12.48
N PHE A 163 -1.02 10.69 -13.61
CA PHE A 163 -0.58 9.33 -13.86
C PHE A 163 0.92 9.22 -13.60
N ILE A 164 1.32 8.20 -12.84
CA ILE A 164 2.72 7.83 -12.66
C ILE A 164 2.87 6.40 -13.18
N THR A 165 3.69 6.21 -14.22
CA THR A 165 4.02 4.88 -14.74
C THR A 165 5.42 4.51 -14.29
N VAL A 166 5.55 3.38 -13.60
CA VAL A 166 6.84 2.79 -13.21
C VAL A 166 7.01 1.46 -13.94
N THR A 167 8.00 1.36 -14.81
CA THR A 167 8.37 0.13 -15.50
C THR A 167 9.61 -0.46 -14.84
N VAL A 168 9.52 -1.73 -14.47
CA VAL A 168 10.62 -2.53 -13.91
C VAL A 168 10.96 -3.63 -14.90
N GLU A 169 12.16 -3.55 -15.47
CA GLU A 169 12.69 -4.54 -16.40
C GLU A 169 13.74 -5.37 -15.67
N ALA A 170 13.57 -6.69 -15.65
CA ALA A 170 14.57 -7.61 -15.11
C ALA A 170 15.43 -8.14 -16.26
N GLN A 171 16.75 -8.01 -16.12
CA GLN A 171 17.73 -8.50 -17.09
C GLN A 171 18.62 -9.53 -16.43
N VAL A 172 18.79 -10.66 -17.10
CA VAL A 172 19.72 -11.72 -16.68
C VAL A 172 20.96 -11.63 -17.56
N SER A 173 22.11 -11.41 -16.94
CA SER A 173 23.41 -11.38 -17.58
C SER A 173 24.17 -12.66 -17.23
N SER A 174 24.45 -13.48 -18.23
CA SER A 174 25.30 -14.67 -18.10
C SER A 174 26.68 -14.38 -18.69
N GLU A 175 27.75 -14.85 -18.05
CA GLU A 175 29.12 -14.67 -18.54
C GLU A 175 29.26 -15.19 -19.99
N GLY A 176 29.66 -14.29 -20.91
CA GLY A 176 29.84 -14.60 -22.33
C GLY A 176 28.57 -14.61 -23.20
N LYS A 177 27.39 -14.23 -22.67
CA LYS A 177 26.14 -14.09 -23.44
C LYS A 177 25.59 -12.67 -23.34
N GLN A 178 24.80 -12.26 -24.34
CA GLN A 178 24.05 -11.00 -24.27
C GLN A 178 23.01 -11.06 -23.17
N ASP A 179 22.81 -9.94 -22.49
CA ASP A 179 21.75 -9.75 -21.49
C ASP A 179 20.39 -10.13 -22.07
N GLN A 180 19.66 -10.99 -21.37
CA GLN A 180 18.31 -11.39 -21.76
C GLN A 180 17.29 -10.75 -20.80
N SER A 181 16.33 -10.01 -21.34
CA SER A 181 15.20 -9.52 -20.56
C SER A 181 14.23 -10.68 -20.28
N VAL A 182 13.73 -10.77 -19.06
CA VAL A 182 12.78 -11.84 -18.63
C VAL A 182 11.33 -11.34 -18.53
N GLY A 183 11.06 -10.14 -19.04
CA GLY A 183 9.75 -9.49 -19.06
C GLY A 183 9.72 -8.22 -18.21
N ASN A 184 8.68 -7.42 -18.41
CA ASN A 184 8.55 -6.11 -17.76
C ASN A 184 7.33 -6.11 -16.83
N LEU A 185 7.53 -5.63 -15.60
CA LEU A 185 6.44 -5.34 -14.67
C LEU A 185 6.14 -3.84 -14.71
N VAL A 186 4.91 -3.47 -15.02
CA VAL A 186 4.48 -2.07 -15.09
C VAL A 186 3.49 -1.78 -13.99
N PHE A 187 3.78 -0.75 -13.20
CA PHE A 187 2.88 -0.15 -12.23
C PHE A 187 2.35 1.15 -12.80
N LEU A 188 1.05 1.21 -13.11
CA LEU A 188 0.38 2.47 -13.40
C LEU A 188 -0.35 2.94 -12.15
N LEU A 189 0.05 4.09 -11.62
CA LEU A 189 -0.62 4.78 -10.54
C LEU A 189 -1.44 5.92 -11.13
N ASP A 190 -2.77 5.80 -11.09
CA ASP A 190 -3.72 6.87 -11.37
C ASP A 190 -4.08 7.55 -10.05
N GLN A 191 -3.70 8.81 -9.88
CA GLN A 191 -3.81 9.52 -8.61
C GLN A 191 -4.59 10.82 -8.78
N TRP A 192 -5.56 11.04 -7.91
CA TRP A 192 -6.22 12.33 -7.74
C TRP A 192 -5.58 13.04 -6.55
N ILE A 193 -4.67 13.96 -6.84
CA ILE A 193 -3.82 14.62 -5.86
C ILE A 193 -4.44 15.95 -5.43
N SER A 194 -4.64 16.12 -4.13
CA SER A 194 -5.04 17.40 -3.51
C SER A 194 -3.85 18.04 -2.80
N LYS A 195 -3.79 19.37 -2.84
CA LYS A 195 -2.77 20.20 -2.17
C LYS A 195 -3.29 20.92 -0.94
N ASP A 196 -4.61 20.92 -0.75
CA ASP A 196 -5.37 21.67 0.24
C ASP A 196 -6.03 20.78 1.30
N ALA A 197 -5.94 19.46 1.13
CA ALA A 197 -6.50 18.50 2.08
C ALA A 197 -5.87 18.65 3.49
N PRO A 198 -6.68 18.75 4.56
CA PRO A 198 -6.20 19.17 5.88
C PRO A 198 -5.28 18.16 6.57
N GLN A 199 -5.34 16.87 6.18
CA GLN A 199 -4.43 15.84 6.70
C GLN A 199 -2.98 16.03 6.24
N ILE A 200 -2.69 16.83 5.21
CA ILE A 200 -1.33 17.08 4.71
C ILE A 200 -0.40 17.57 5.82
N ALA A 201 -0.87 18.52 6.64
CA ALA A 201 -0.05 19.11 7.70
C ALA A 201 0.26 18.08 8.81
N ALA A 202 -0.77 17.40 9.32
CA ALA A 202 -0.63 16.38 10.36
C ALA A 202 0.25 15.22 9.89
N LEU A 203 0.06 14.74 8.66
CA LEU A 203 0.82 13.63 8.11
C LEU A 203 2.29 14.00 7.88
N ARG A 204 2.57 15.24 7.45
CA ARG A 204 3.95 15.74 7.29
C ARG A 204 4.69 15.82 8.62
N GLU A 205 4.03 16.28 9.67
CA GLU A 205 4.60 16.34 11.02
C GLU A 205 4.93 14.93 11.53
N PHE A 206 3.96 14.02 11.46
CA PHE A 206 4.18 12.60 11.77
C PHE A 206 5.34 12.00 10.97
N GLN A 207 5.33 12.15 9.65
CA GLN A 207 6.37 11.60 8.76
C GLN A 207 7.76 12.14 9.10
N ARG A 208 7.87 13.43 9.47
CA ARG A 208 9.15 14.01 9.91
C ARG A 208 9.65 13.32 11.18
N ALA A 209 8.80 13.21 12.21
CA ALA A 209 9.18 12.58 13.47
C ALA A 209 9.52 11.10 13.27
N TYR A 210 8.71 10.38 12.50
CA TYR A 210 8.94 8.98 12.14
C TYR A 210 10.26 8.78 11.40
N ALA A 211 10.52 9.57 10.35
CA ALA A 211 11.76 9.50 9.58
C ALA A 211 13.00 9.85 10.43
N GLN A 212 12.90 10.84 11.32
CA GLN A 212 13.97 11.18 12.24
C GLN A 212 14.28 10.01 13.18
N LYS A 213 13.27 9.41 13.80
CA LYS A 213 13.44 8.28 14.72
C LYS A 213 14.01 7.06 13.99
N MET A 214 13.40 6.68 12.85
CA MET A 214 13.89 5.57 12.03
C MET A 214 15.33 5.80 11.54
N GLY A 215 15.66 7.01 11.08
CA GLY A 215 17.02 7.35 10.65
C GLY A 215 18.07 7.23 11.76
N GLN A 216 17.68 7.48 13.02
CA GLN A 216 18.56 7.27 14.17
C GLN A 216 18.80 5.79 14.45
N GLU A 217 17.73 4.96 14.45
CA GLU A 217 17.80 3.53 14.76
C GLU A 217 18.45 2.69 13.64
N PHE A 218 18.24 3.10 12.39
CA PHE A 218 18.77 2.43 11.20
C PHE A 218 20.01 3.13 10.61
N ARG A 219 20.64 4.04 11.36
CA ARG A 219 21.77 4.87 10.87
C ARG A 219 22.86 4.03 10.19
N THR A 220 23.24 2.92 10.80
CA THR A 220 24.29 2.03 10.26
C THR A 220 23.88 1.36 8.95
N GLN A 221 22.62 0.96 8.82
CA GLN A 221 22.07 0.35 7.62
C GLN A 221 21.93 1.39 6.51
N VAL A 222 21.44 2.58 6.84
CA VAL A 222 21.35 3.71 5.91
C VAL A 222 22.72 4.10 5.38
N GLN A 223 23.75 4.18 6.22
CA GLN A 223 25.13 4.43 5.78
C GLN A 223 25.66 3.33 4.87
N GLY A 224 25.42 2.06 5.20
CA GLY A 224 25.80 0.93 4.34
C GLY A 224 25.13 1.00 2.97
N LEU A 225 23.83 1.32 2.95
CA LEU A 225 23.07 1.47 1.72
C LEU A 225 23.51 2.70 0.91
N GLN A 226 23.82 3.82 1.56
CA GLN A 226 24.40 5.01 0.93
C GLN A 226 25.73 4.71 0.25
N SER A 227 26.60 3.91 0.88
CA SER A 227 27.88 3.49 0.27
C SER A 227 27.66 2.63 -0.97
N VAL A 228 26.67 1.73 -0.95
CA VAL A 228 26.30 0.93 -2.14
C VAL A 228 25.77 1.84 -3.26
N PHE A 229 24.86 2.76 -2.95
CA PHE A 229 24.34 3.71 -3.94
C PHE A 229 25.40 4.66 -4.50
N ALA A 230 26.35 5.10 -3.68
CA ALA A 230 27.46 5.94 -4.13
C ALA A 230 28.37 5.21 -5.12
N ASN A 231 28.48 3.88 -5.01
CA ASN A 231 29.34 3.04 -5.83
C ASN A 231 28.66 2.44 -7.07
N ASP A 232 27.32 2.53 -7.21
CA ASP A 232 26.60 2.18 -8.45
C ASP A 232 25.96 3.43 -9.11
N PRO A 233 26.65 4.03 -10.10
CA PRO A 233 26.16 5.22 -10.80
C PRO A 233 24.79 5.04 -11.48
N ARG A 234 24.40 3.82 -11.87
CA ARG A 234 23.11 3.56 -12.53
C ARG A 234 21.96 3.70 -11.54
N MET A 235 22.12 3.14 -10.35
CA MET A 235 21.14 3.23 -9.28
C MET A 235 20.99 4.68 -8.81
N LYS A 236 22.11 5.39 -8.63
CA LYS A 236 22.10 6.82 -8.26
C LYS A 236 21.31 7.66 -9.26
N ASN A 237 21.61 7.55 -10.55
CA ASN A 237 20.96 8.35 -11.59
C ASN A 237 19.46 8.03 -11.71
N GLY A 238 19.08 6.75 -11.62
CA GLY A 238 17.67 6.35 -11.65
C GLY A 238 16.88 6.88 -10.45
N PHE A 239 17.45 6.83 -9.25
CA PHE A 239 16.81 7.34 -8.03
C PHE A 239 16.68 8.86 -8.04
N GLU A 240 17.72 9.58 -8.48
CA GLU A 240 17.67 11.04 -8.64
C GLU A 240 16.63 11.47 -9.67
N ALA A 241 16.53 10.77 -10.81
CA ALA A 241 15.51 11.03 -11.82
C ALA A 241 14.09 10.79 -11.25
N ALA A 242 13.87 9.65 -10.59
CA ALA A 242 12.59 9.35 -9.94
C ALA A 242 12.23 10.38 -8.86
N ALA A 243 13.19 10.77 -8.02
CA ALA A 243 12.98 11.77 -6.98
C ALA A 243 12.62 13.14 -7.58
N LYS A 244 13.29 13.57 -8.67
CA LYS A 244 12.96 14.79 -9.40
C LYS A 244 11.55 14.75 -9.98
N GLU A 245 11.12 13.62 -10.54
CA GLU A 245 9.76 13.49 -11.10
C GLU A 245 8.69 13.48 -10.00
N LEU A 246 8.90 12.74 -8.90
CA LEU A 246 7.97 12.68 -7.78
C LEU A 246 7.86 14.02 -7.04
N ALA A 247 8.95 14.78 -6.91
CA ALA A 247 8.93 16.11 -6.30
C ALA A 247 8.01 17.09 -7.04
N LYS A 248 7.72 16.86 -8.33
CA LYS A 248 6.77 17.66 -9.11
C LYS A 248 5.30 17.37 -8.76
N VAL A 249 5.01 16.36 -7.95
CA VAL A 249 3.65 15.97 -7.56
C VAL A 249 3.43 16.30 -6.07
N PRO A 250 3.38 17.60 -5.68
CA PRO A 250 3.13 17.95 -4.28
C PRO A 250 1.67 17.72 -3.94
N GLY A 251 1.42 17.20 -2.75
CA GLY A 251 0.08 16.92 -2.23
C GLY A 251 -0.05 15.49 -1.75
N ILE A 252 -1.28 15.04 -1.60
CA ILE A 252 -1.62 13.67 -1.24
C ILE A 252 -2.73 13.16 -2.15
N ALA A 253 -2.73 11.86 -2.42
CA ALA A 253 -3.81 11.23 -3.15
C ALA A 253 -5.07 11.15 -2.27
N LEU A 254 -6.19 11.63 -2.78
CA LEU A 254 -7.52 11.44 -2.19
C LEU A 254 -8.29 10.31 -2.86
N ARG A 255 -7.92 9.98 -4.10
CA ARG A 255 -8.38 8.79 -4.82
C ARG A 255 -7.18 8.24 -5.59
N SER A 256 -6.96 6.94 -5.51
CA SER A 256 -5.86 6.27 -6.16
C SER A 256 -6.33 4.96 -6.78
N ALA A 257 -5.76 4.61 -7.93
CA ALA A 257 -5.83 3.29 -8.51
C ALA A 257 -4.43 2.87 -8.95
N THR A 258 -3.96 1.73 -8.44
CA THR A 258 -2.70 1.10 -8.82
C THR A 258 -3.01 -0.13 -9.66
N TYR A 259 -2.51 -0.14 -10.88
CA TYR A 259 -2.62 -1.26 -11.80
C TYR A 259 -1.26 -1.92 -11.95
N VAL A 260 -1.21 -3.24 -11.79
CA VAL A 260 -0.01 -4.04 -11.98
C VAL A 260 -0.18 -4.87 -13.24
N SER A 261 0.64 -4.60 -14.25
CA SER A 261 0.60 -5.29 -15.54
C SER A 261 1.91 -6.03 -15.80
N LEU A 262 1.79 -7.25 -16.30
CA LEU A 262 2.91 -8.00 -16.85
C LEU A 262 2.95 -7.81 -18.36
N LEU A 263 4.11 -7.42 -18.86
CA LEU A 263 4.37 -7.23 -20.28
C LEU A 263 5.39 -8.27 -20.76
N PRO A 264 5.13 -8.91 -21.91
CA PRO A 264 6.14 -9.65 -22.65
C PRO A 264 7.37 -8.79 -22.94
N VAL A 265 8.51 -9.44 -23.16
CA VAL A 265 9.73 -8.80 -23.66
C VAL A 265 9.42 -8.12 -25.00
N ASP A 266 10.01 -6.95 -25.23
CA ASP A 266 9.88 -6.14 -26.46
C ASP A 266 8.48 -5.54 -26.73
N MET A 267 7.55 -5.60 -25.78
CA MET A 267 6.25 -4.93 -25.87
C MET A 267 6.27 -3.57 -25.18
N GLU A 268 5.81 -2.53 -25.88
CA GLU A 268 5.54 -1.23 -25.27
C GLU A 268 4.26 -1.27 -24.41
N TYR A 269 4.27 -0.50 -23.33
CA TYR A 269 3.13 -0.39 -22.44
C TYR A 269 2.01 0.47 -23.04
N ASP A 270 0.81 -0.10 -23.13
CA ASP A 270 -0.39 0.63 -23.54
C ASP A 270 -1.28 0.91 -22.32
N ARG A 271 -1.27 2.17 -21.88
CA ARG A 271 -2.11 2.66 -20.78
C ARG A 271 -3.60 2.47 -21.07
N SER A 272 -4.04 2.60 -22.32
CA SER A 272 -5.46 2.52 -22.67
C SER A 272 -6.03 1.12 -22.41
N LEU A 273 -5.23 0.07 -22.63
CA LEU A 273 -5.60 -1.31 -22.32
C LEU A 273 -5.72 -1.55 -20.81
N THR A 274 -4.87 -0.92 -20.00
CA THR A 274 -4.98 -1.01 -18.52
C THR A 274 -6.22 -0.30 -17.98
N LEU A 275 -6.55 0.86 -18.55
CA LEU A 275 -7.69 1.66 -18.10
C LEU A 275 -9.03 1.21 -18.70
N GLY A 276 -8.99 0.56 -19.88
CA GLY A 276 -10.15 0.20 -20.71
C GLY A 276 -11.05 -0.90 -20.12
N ASP A 277 -10.52 -1.76 -19.26
CA ASP A 277 -11.28 -2.84 -18.61
C ASP A 277 -11.77 -2.47 -17.19
N GLY A 278 -11.37 -1.29 -16.67
CA GLY A 278 -11.64 -0.85 -15.30
C GLY A 278 -12.56 0.37 -15.16
N ALA A 279 -12.69 1.21 -16.19
CA ALA A 279 -13.45 2.46 -16.12
C ALA A 279 -14.97 2.30 -16.30
N THR A 280 -15.44 1.17 -16.86
CA THR A 280 -16.86 0.89 -17.11
C THR A 280 -17.53 0.04 -16.02
N ALA A 281 -16.76 -0.68 -15.20
CA ALA A 281 -17.30 -1.53 -14.14
C ALA A 281 -17.86 -0.74 -12.93
N ALA A 282 -17.61 0.57 -12.83
CA ALA A 282 -18.16 1.44 -11.79
C ALA A 282 -19.59 1.94 -12.10
N LYS A 283 -20.15 1.65 -13.29
CA LYS A 283 -21.51 2.05 -13.68
C LYS A 283 -22.55 0.94 -13.68
N GLU A 284 -22.18 -0.33 -13.50
CA GLU A 284 -23.14 -1.45 -13.59
C GLU A 284 -23.68 -1.97 -12.25
N SER A 285 -23.10 -1.59 -11.10
CA SER A 285 -23.61 -2.05 -9.78
C SER A 285 -24.77 -1.23 -9.22
N ALA A 286 -25.28 -0.22 -9.94
CA ALA A 286 -26.38 0.64 -9.48
C ALA A 286 -27.70 0.48 -10.26
N ALA A 287 -27.78 -0.42 -11.24
CA ALA A 287 -28.99 -0.60 -12.03
C ALA A 287 -29.33 -2.09 -12.20
N LYS A 288 -29.98 -2.67 -11.19
CA LYS A 288 -31.02 -3.72 -11.33
C LYS A 288 -31.61 -4.02 -9.95
N LYS A 289 -32.68 -3.30 -9.61
CA LYS A 289 -33.72 -3.78 -8.70
C LYS A 289 -34.86 -4.37 -9.53
N ASP A 290 -35.50 -5.36 -8.92
CA ASP A 290 -36.78 -5.97 -9.28
C ASP A 290 -36.79 -7.00 -10.41
N GLU A 291 -36.61 -8.28 -10.03
CA GLU A 291 -37.49 -9.35 -10.48
C GLU A 291 -37.40 -10.56 -9.52
N LYS A 292 -38.55 -10.98 -8.97
CA LYS A 292 -38.71 -12.16 -8.11
C LYS A 292 -38.43 -13.45 -8.92
N PRO A 293 -37.72 -14.45 -8.37
CA PRO A 293 -37.76 -15.80 -8.92
C PRO A 293 -38.89 -16.60 -8.26
N GLN A 294 -39.87 -17.00 -9.07
CA GLN A 294 -40.82 -18.08 -8.76
C GLN A 294 -40.21 -19.42 -9.22
N GLY A 295 -40.56 -20.49 -8.51
CA GLY A 295 -39.84 -21.78 -8.45
C GLY A 295 -39.56 -22.51 -9.77
N GLY A 296 -38.48 -23.31 -9.74
CA GLY A 296 -38.11 -24.27 -10.79
C GLY A 296 -36.83 -25.01 -10.43
N GLY A 297 -36.96 -26.21 -9.84
CA GLY A 297 -35.86 -27.00 -9.29
C GLY A 297 -34.85 -27.55 -10.30
N PHE A 298 -33.69 -27.96 -9.77
CA PHE A 298 -32.54 -28.79 -10.25
C PHE A 298 -32.31 -29.11 -11.75
N ARG A 299 -33.33 -29.15 -12.61
CA ARG A 299 -33.25 -29.47 -14.04
C ARG A 299 -32.74 -28.30 -14.89
N GLY A 300 -32.96 -27.05 -14.46
CA GLY A 300 -32.41 -25.85 -15.13
C GLY A 300 -30.90 -25.68 -14.94
N MET A 301 -30.38 -26.08 -13.78
CA MET A 301 -28.97 -25.99 -13.43
C MET A 301 -28.10 -26.89 -14.32
N MET A 302 -28.60 -28.08 -14.68
CA MET A 302 -27.85 -29.03 -15.52
C MET A 302 -27.81 -28.60 -17.00
N GLY A 303 -28.85 -27.91 -17.49
CA GLY A 303 -28.86 -27.29 -18.82
C GLY A 303 -27.87 -26.12 -18.93
N ALA A 304 -27.82 -25.27 -17.90
CA ALA A 304 -26.86 -24.16 -17.83
C ALA A 304 -25.41 -24.66 -17.71
N MET A 305 -25.18 -25.74 -16.96
CA MET A 305 -23.85 -26.35 -16.80
C MET A 305 -23.37 -27.02 -18.10
N LYS A 306 -24.27 -27.66 -18.86
CA LYS A 306 -23.96 -28.24 -20.18
C LYS A 306 -23.65 -27.16 -21.22
N ALA A 307 -24.42 -26.08 -21.26
CA ALA A 307 -24.15 -24.94 -22.14
C ALA A 307 -22.84 -24.22 -21.78
N ALA A 308 -22.49 -24.11 -20.49
CA ALA A 308 -21.21 -23.58 -20.05
C ALA A 308 -20.03 -24.50 -20.44
N ALA A 309 -20.19 -25.82 -20.34
CA ALA A 309 -19.18 -26.79 -20.76
C ALA A 309 -18.99 -26.82 -22.29
N GLU A 310 -20.07 -26.71 -23.07
CA GLU A 310 -20.01 -26.66 -24.53
C GLU A 310 -19.42 -25.33 -25.06
N ASN A 311 -19.65 -24.21 -24.35
CA ASN A 311 -18.99 -22.93 -24.65
C ASN A 311 -17.51 -22.93 -24.24
N ALA A 312 -17.15 -23.57 -23.13
CA ALA A 312 -15.76 -23.74 -22.71
C ALA A 312 -14.97 -24.63 -23.70
N ALA A 313 -15.60 -25.68 -24.23
CA ALA A 313 -15.00 -26.54 -25.25
C ALA A 313 -14.81 -25.80 -26.58
N LYS A 314 -15.77 -24.95 -27.00
CA LYS A 314 -15.64 -24.13 -28.22
C LYS A 314 -14.65 -22.96 -28.10
N GLN A 315 -14.33 -22.50 -26.89
CA GLN A 315 -13.25 -21.54 -26.64
C GLN A 315 -11.85 -22.18 -26.64
N SER A 316 -11.77 -23.51 -26.47
CA SER A 316 -10.49 -24.24 -26.41
C SER A 316 -9.76 -24.29 -27.76
N ASP A 317 -10.50 -24.25 -28.88
CA ASP A 317 -9.92 -24.31 -30.23
C ASP A 317 -9.45 -22.95 -30.79
N LYS A 318 -9.77 -21.83 -30.15
CA LYS A 318 -9.29 -20.48 -30.55
C LYS A 318 -8.05 -20.00 -29.80
N GLN A 319 -7.50 -20.79 -28.88
CA GLN A 319 -6.44 -20.34 -27.97
C GLN A 319 -5.02 -20.76 -28.38
N LYS A 320 -4.82 -21.23 -29.62
CA LYS A 320 -3.49 -21.60 -30.15
C LYS A 320 -2.75 -20.51 -30.93
N SER A 321 -3.26 -19.27 -30.99
CA SER A 321 -2.54 -18.17 -31.67
C SER A 321 -2.93 -16.76 -31.21
N ALA A 322 -3.21 -16.55 -29.92
CA ALA A 322 -3.27 -15.18 -29.41
C ALA A 322 -1.85 -14.61 -29.35
N PRO A 323 -1.57 -13.43 -29.95
CA PRO A 323 -0.28 -12.77 -29.77
C PRO A 323 -0.01 -12.54 -28.28
N PRO A 324 1.26 -12.45 -27.86
CA PRO A 324 1.59 -12.13 -26.47
C PRO A 324 0.96 -10.78 -26.14
N LYS A 325 0.15 -10.71 -25.07
CA LYS A 325 -0.63 -9.53 -24.70
C LYS A 325 -0.23 -9.03 -23.32
N GLN A 326 -0.21 -7.70 -23.18
CA GLN A 326 -0.20 -7.02 -21.89
C GLN A 326 -1.29 -7.62 -20.99
N SER A 327 -0.88 -8.12 -19.82
CA SER A 327 -1.78 -8.80 -18.89
C SER A 327 -1.89 -7.98 -17.61
N LEU A 328 -3.05 -7.36 -17.37
CA LEU A 328 -3.37 -6.79 -16.05
C LEU A 328 -3.45 -7.94 -15.06
N LEU A 329 -2.73 -7.87 -13.94
CA LEU A 329 -2.69 -8.89 -12.88
C LEU A 329 -3.53 -8.48 -11.67
N MET A 330 -3.43 -7.21 -11.31
CA MET A 330 -4.04 -6.68 -10.10
C MET A 330 -4.40 -5.22 -10.28
N THR A 331 -5.54 -4.82 -9.72
CA THR A 331 -5.91 -3.43 -9.48
C THR A 331 -6.15 -3.23 -8.00
N VAL A 332 -5.54 -2.21 -7.40
CA VAL A 332 -5.83 -1.77 -6.04
C VAL A 332 -6.34 -0.35 -6.11
N THR A 333 -7.55 -0.10 -5.63
CA THR A 333 -8.08 1.27 -5.51
C THR A 333 -8.19 1.67 -4.05
N ASP A 334 -7.98 2.94 -3.76
CA ASP A 334 -8.26 3.55 -2.46
C ASP A 334 -8.92 4.90 -2.71
N GLU A 335 -10.00 5.19 -2.00
CA GLU A 335 -10.69 6.47 -2.06
C GLU A 335 -11.04 6.97 -0.67
N VAL A 336 -10.50 8.14 -0.35
CA VAL A 336 -10.86 8.92 0.84
C VAL A 336 -12.33 9.34 0.70
N LYS A 337 -13.15 8.96 1.68
CA LYS A 337 -14.59 9.27 1.77
C LYS A 337 -14.88 10.43 2.71
N SER A 338 -14.06 10.63 3.72
CA SER A 338 -14.20 11.76 4.64
C SER A 338 -12.88 12.14 5.27
N ILE A 339 -12.74 13.43 5.59
CA ILE A 339 -11.62 13.96 6.36
C ILE A 339 -12.19 14.87 7.43
N THR A 340 -11.95 14.54 8.70
CA THR A 340 -12.45 15.29 9.85
C THR A 340 -11.28 15.80 10.67
N ARG A 341 -11.29 17.10 10.97
CA ARG A 341 -10.35 17.71 11.93
C ARG A 341 -10.98 17.71 13.31
N GLY A 342 -10.21 17.33 14.32
CA GLY A 342 -10.70 17.33 15.70
C GLY A 342 -9.67 16.73 16.66
N ALA A 343 -9.95 16.84 17.95
CA ALA A 343 -9.16 16.14 18.95
C ALA A 343 -9.28 14.62 18.74
N VAL A 344 -8.16 13.94 18.61
CA VAL A 344 -8.08 12.47 18.64
C VAL A 344 -7.50 12.09 19.99
N SER A 345 -8.28 11.33 20.77
CA SER A 345 -7.86 10.89 22.11
C SER A 345 -6.55 10.12 22.06
N ALA A 346 -5.67 10.35 23.04
CA ALA A 346 -4.42 9.61 23.16
C ALA A 346 -4.65 8.09 23.33
N GLU A 347 -5.77 7.70 23.93
CA GLU A 347 -6.18 6.30 24.12
C GLU A 347 -6.39 5.56 22.79
N MET A 348 -6.71 6.27 21.70
CA MET A 348 -6.81 5.68 20.36
C MET A 348 -5.48 5.12 19.88
N PHE A 349 -4.36 5.54 20.45
CA PHE A 349 -3.02 5.06 20.11
C PHE A 349 -2.49 4.02 21.11
N ALA A 350 -3.37 3.44 21.92
CA ALA A 350 -3.09 2.27 22.75
C ALA A 350 -3.88 1.04 22.23
N PRO A 351 -3.38 -0.19 22.44
CA PRO A 351 -4.18 -1.39 22.28
C PRO A 351 -5.41 -1.35 23.21
N PRO A 352 -6.55 -1.93 22.80
CA PRO A 352 -7.71 -2.04 23.68
C PRO A 352 -7.35 -2.80 24.97
N ALA A 353 -7.88 -2.35 26.11
CA ALA A 353 -7.51 -2.86 27.42
C ALA A 353 -7.85 -4.35 27.63
N ASP A 354 -8.82 -4.90 26.89
CA ASP A 354 -9.20 -6.32 26.94
C ASP A 354 -8.36 -7.23 26.01
N TYR A 355 -7.37 -6.67 25.30
CA TYR A 355 -6.55 -7.43 24.34
C TYR A 355 -5.27 -7.93 24.98
N LYS A 356 -4.81 -9.11 24.53
CA LYS A 356 -3.60 -9.75 25.06
C LYS A 356 -2.40 -9.47 24.18
N GLU A 357 -1.28 -9.08 24.79
CA GLU A 357 -0.01 -9.04 24.08
C GLU A 357 0.46 -10.46 23.78
N VAL A 358 0.85 -10.70 22.54
CA VAL A 358 1.45 -11.96 22.08
C VAL A 358 2.86 -11.62 21.60
N LYS A 359 3.86 -12.34 22.12
CA LYS A 359 5.23 -12.21 21.60
C LYS A 359 5.30 -12.85 20.21
N ARG A 360 5.87 -12.13 19.25
CA ARG A 360 6.23 -12.71 17.95
C ARG A 360 7.30 -13.77 18.23
N GLN A 361 7.02 -15.02 17.86
CA GLN A 361 8.01 -16.12 17.95
C GLN A 361 9.06 -15.99 16.87
#